data_AF-A0A1N6TQA0-F1
#
_entry.id   AF-A0A1N6TQA0-F1
#
_cell.length_a   1.000
_cell.length_b   1.000
_cell.length_c   1.000
_cell.angle_alpha   90.00
_cell.angle_beta   90.00
_cell.angle_gamma   90.00
#
_symmetry.space_group_name_H-M   'P 1'
#
loop_
_entity.id
_entity.type
_entity.pdbx_description
1 polymer ?
#
loop_
_entity_poly.entity_id
_entity_poly.type
_entity_poly.pdbx_seq_one_letter_code
_entity_poly.pdbx_strand_id
1 'polypeptide(L)'
;MPVMSHPSKEQVRAYMRRREHALQPPPPPDEIRRQLAWCRARAGLDAAGTATAAGLAAQGWRLSADMARLGTLMTIVWLMHSGISHCNN
;
A
#
# COMPACT_ATOMS: atom_id res chain seq x y z
N MET A 1 15.51 23.24 7.26
CA MET A 1 16.65 22.34 7.00
C MET A 1 16.12 21.07 6.34
N PRO A 2 16.53 20.72 5.11
CA PRO A 2 16.07 19.51 4.44
C PRO A 2 16.64 18.26 5.12
N VAL A 3 15.78 17.33 5.53
CA VAL A 3 16.21 16.04 6.08
C VAL A 3 16.79 15.20 4.92
N MET A 4 18.06 14.84 5.02
CA MET A 4 18.74 13.99 4.03
C MET A 4 18.56 12.53 4.44
N SER A 5 17.89 11.74 3.60
CA SER A 5 17.83 10.27 3.75
C SER A 5 19.20 9.71 3.38
N HIS A 6 19.91 9.12 4.35
CA HIS A 6 21.20 8.49 4.09
C HIS A 6 21.00 6.99 3.86
N PRO A 7 21.58 6.40 2.79
CA PRO A 7 21.46 4.98 2.53
C PRO A 7 22.18 4.14 3.60
N SER A 8 21.69 2.93 3.84
CA SER A 8 22.37 1.97 4.70
C SER A 8 23.71 1.54 4.08
N LYS A 9 24.71 1.27 4.92
CA LYS A 9 26.01 0.73 4.51
C LYS A 9 25.86 -0.55 3.66
N GLU A 10 24.87 -1.38 3.96
CA GLU A 10 24.61 -2.60 3.20
C GLU A 10 24.11 -2.33 1.78
N GLN A 11 23.22 -1.34 1.61
CA GLN A 11 22.74 -0.91 0.30
C GLN A 11 23.89 -0.38 -0.56
N VAL A 12 24.79 0.40 0.05
CA VAL A 12 26.00 0.88 -0.64
C VAL A 12 26.90 -0.29 -1.06
N ARG A 13 27.09 -1.30 -0.21
CA ARG A 13 27.88 -2.50 -0.56
C ARG A 13 27.24 -3.31 -1.69
N ALA A 14 25.93 -3.50 -1.67
CA ALA A 14 25.20 -4.20 -2.74
C ALA A 14 25.32 -3.44 -4.07
N TYR A 15 25.21 -2.11 -4.02
CA TYR A 15 25.41 -1.24 -5.16
C TYR A 15 26.83 -1.35 -5.75
N MET A 16 27.86 -1.31 -4.90
CA MET A 16 29.26 -1.46 -5.35
C MET A 16 29.51 -2.82 -5.98
N ARG A 17 29.04 -3.92 -5.37
CA ARG A 17 29.13 -5.27 -5.97
C ARG A 17 28.49 -5.33 -7.36
N ARG A 18 27.28 -4.76 -7.52
CA ARG A 18 26.60 -4.70 -8.83
C ARG A 18 27.38 -3.87 -9.85
N ARG A 19 27.99 -2.77 -9.41
CA ARG A 19 28.77 -1.85 -10.26
C ARG A 19 30.09 -2.46 -10.73
N GLU A 20 30.77 -3.20 -9.87
CA GLU A 20 32.01 -3.91 -10.20
C GLU A 20 31.83 -4.84 -11.40
N HIS A 21 30.66 -5.49 -11.53
CA HIS A 21 30.35 -6.37 -12.65
C HIS A 21 29.93 -5.66 -13.94
N ALA A 22 29.53 -4.38 -13.88
CA ALA A 22 28.93 -3.70 -15.03
C ALA A 22 29.96 -3.14 -16.02
N LEU A 23 31.23 -2.97 -15.63
CA LEU A 23 32.32 -2.32 -16.41
C LEU A 23 31.91 -0.99 -17.09
N GLN A 24 30.85 -0.36 -16.60
CA GLN A 24 30.28 0.86 -17.18
C GLN A 24 30.83 2.10 -16.48
N PRO A 25 30.95 3.23 -17.20
CA PRO A 25 31.29 4.50 -16.57
C PRO A 25 30.33 4.81 -15.42
N PRO A 26 30.78 5.52 -14.36
CA PRO A 26 29.92 5.90 -13.25
C PRO A 26 28.71 6.69 -13.77
N PRO A 27 27.47 6.27 -13.43
CA PRO A 27 26.29 7.02 -13.81
C PRO A 27 26.32 8.39 -13.13
N PRO A 28 25.58 9.37 -13.65
CA PRO A 28 25.52 10.70 -13.08
C PRO A 28 25.10 10.66 -11.60
N PRO A 29 25.59 11.59 -10.76
CA PRO A 29 25.38 11.56 -9.30
C PRO A 29 23.90 11.49 -8.89
N ASP A 30 23.00 12.12 -9.64
CA ASP A 30 21.57 12.11 -9.35
C ASP A 30 20.94 10.72 -9.54
N GLU A 31 21.47 9.93 -10.45
CA GLU A 31 21.02 8.56 -10.66
C GLU A 31 21.50 7.63 -9.54
N ILE A 32 22.73 7.83 -9.06
CA ILE A 32 23.24 7.12 -7.88
C ILE A 32 22.37 7.44 -6.66
N ARG A 33 22.00 8.71 -6.49
CA ARG A 33 21.11 9.15 -5.41
C ARG A 33 19.74 8.48 -5.50
N ARG A 34 19.16 8.38 -6.69
CA ARG A 34 17.89 7.66 -6.91
C ARG A 34 18.02 6.17 -6.58
N GLN A 35 19.04 5.49 -7.09
CA GLN A 35 19.26 4.06 -6.89
C GLN A 35 19.51 3.68 -5.44
N LEU A 36 20.14 4.58 -4.67
CA LEU A 36 20.36 4.41 -3.23
C LEU A 36 19.23 5.00 -2.37
N ALA A 37 18.14 5.50 -2.97
CA ALA A 37 17.10 6.25 -2.27
C ALA A 37 17.65 7.41 -1.40
N TRP A 38 18.80 7.96 -1.79
CA TRP A 38 19.45 9.12 -1.18
C TRP A 38 18.81 10.42 -1.70
N CYS A 39 17.51 10.55 -1.42
CA CYS A 39 16.74 11.73 -1.78
C CYS A 39 16.61 12.67 -0.58
N ARG A 40 16.48 13.98 -0.84
CA ARG A 40 16.00 14.92 0.18
C ARG A 40 14.60 14.47 0.57
N ALA A 41 14.35 14.20 1.85
CA ALA A 41 13.11 13.62 2.36
C ALA A 41 11.88 14.55 2.26
N ARG A 42 11.90 15.54 1.36
CA ARG A 42 10.78 16.42 1.04
C ARG A 42 9.81 15.78 0.02
N ALA A 43 10.17 14.70 -0.66
CA ALA A 43 9.34 14.12 -1.74
C ALA A 43 8.65 12.79 -1.38
N GLY A 44 9.05 12.12 -0.30
CA GLY A 44 8.51 10.80 0.07
C GLY A 44 7.20 10.85 0.85
N LEU A 45 6.96 11.94 1.59
CA LEU A 45 5.74 12.10 2.39
C LEU A 45 4.52 12.45 1.53
N ASP A 46 4.72 13.18 0.42
CA ASP A 46 3.61 13.68 -0.41
C ASP A 46 3.05 12.61 -1.37
N ALA A 47 3.88 11.67 -1.84
CA ALA A 47 3.44 10.60 -2.75
C ALA A 47 2.90 9.36 -2.00
N ALA A 48 3.55 8.96 -0.90
CA ALA A 48 3.11 7.80 -0.12
C ALA A 48 1.93 8.12 0.82
N GLY A 49 1.91 9.31 1.42
CA GLY A 49 0.84 9.71 2.35
C GLY A 49 -0.54 9.81 1.68
N THR A 50 -0.58 10.32 0.46
CA THR A 50 -1.83 10.53 -0.28
C THR A 50 -2.39 9.22 -0.86
N ALA A 51 -1.51 8.33 -1.35
CA ALA A 51 -1.91 7.02 -1.87
C ALA A 51 -2.38 6.06 -0.76
N THR A 52 -1.75 6.10 0.42
CA THR A 52 -2.12 5.24 1.56
C THR A 52 -3.41 5.70 2.23
N ALA A 53 -3.68 7.00 2.35
CA ALA A 53 -4.92 7.50 2.95
C ALA A 53 -6.16 7.19 2.09
N ALA A 54 -6.09 7.39 0.77
CA ALA A 54 -7.17 7.05 -0.15
C ALA A 54 -7.46 5.54 -0.19
N GLY A 55 -6.40 4.70 -0.13
CA GLY A 55 -6.52 3.25 -0.06
C GLY A 55 -7.20 2.74 1.21
N LEU A 56 -6.86 3.33 2.37
CA LEU A 56 -7.48 2.97 3.66
C LEU A 56 -8.96 3.42 3.73
N ALA A 57 -9.28 4.62 3.23
CA ALA A 57 -10.66 5.09 3.16
C ALA A 57 -11.52 4.21 2.22
N ALA A 58 -10.98 3.84 1.06
CA ALA A 58 -11.65 2.94 0.12
C ALA A 58 -11.83 1.52 0.69
N GLN A 59 -10.87 1.01 1.46
CA GLN A 59 -11.00 -0.28 2.16
C GLN A 59 -12.05 -0.24 3.27
N GLY A 60 -12.10 0.84 4.06
CA GLY A 60 -13.10 1.02 5.10
C GLY A 60 -14.54 1.04 4.55
N TRP A 61 -14.76 1.76 3.44
CA TRP A 61 -16.07 1.80 2.78
C TRP A 61 -16.50 0.42 2.26
N ARG A 62 -15.57 -0.35 1.70
CA ARG A 62 -15.85 -1.67 1.13
C ARG A 62 -16.24 -2.69 2.21
N LEU A 63 -15.56 -2.67 3.35
CA LEU A 63 -15.89 -3.52 4.50
C LEU A 63 -17.29 -3.21 5.05
N SER A 64 -17.68 -1.93 5.13
CA SER A 64 -19.00 -1.53 5.60
C SER A 64 -20.12 -1.98 4.65
N ALA A 65 -19.89 -1.88 3.34
CA ALA A 65 -20.83 -2.35 2.32
C ALA A 65 -21.00 -3.88 2.34
N ASP A 66 -19.91 -4.64 2.50
CA ASP A 66 -19.97 -6.10 2.59
C ASP A 66 -20.74 -6.56 3.85
N MET A 67 -20.54 -5.89 4.99
CA MET A 67 -21.27 -6.19 6.22
C MET A 67 -22.78 -5.90 6.10
N ALA A 68 -23.16 -4.77 5.49
CA ALA A 68 -24.56 -4.44 5.24
C ALA A 68 -25.24 -5.45 4.28
N ARG A 69 -24.51 -5.91 3.26
CA ARG A 69 -25.00 -6.92 2.32
C ARG A 69 -25.19 -8.28 3.01
N LEU A 70 -24.23 -8.72 3.82
CA LEU A 70 -24.33 -9.96 4.58
C LEU A 70 -25.50 -9.91 5.58
N GLY A 71 -25.67 -8.79 6.28
CA GLY A 71 -26.81 -8.57 7.18
C GLY A 71 -28.15 -8.67 6.45
N THR A 72 -28.28 -7.96 5.32
CA THR A 72 -29.49 -8.01 4.47
C THR A 72 -29.80 -9.43 4.00
N LEU A 73 -28.79 -10.18 3.52
CA LEU A 73 -28.98 -11.57 3.08
C LEU A 73 -29.42 -12.48 4.23
N MET A 74 -28.83 -12.32 5.43
CA MET A 74 -29.25 -13.07 6.61
C MET A 74 -30.70 -12.76 7.00
N THR A 75 -31.12 -11.49 6.96
CA THR A 75 -32.51 -11.10 7.24
C THR A 75 -33.49 -11.68 6.22
N ILE A 76 -33.14 -11.68 4.92
CA ILE A 76 -33.98 -12.27 3.87
C ILE A 76 -34.11 -13.79 4.07
N VAL A 77 -33.01 -14.49 4.31
CA VAL A 77 -33.02 -15.94 4.57
C VAL A 77 -33.86 -16.26 5.82
N TRP A 78 -33.70 -15.49 6.88
CA TRP A 78 -34.50 -15.64 8.09
C TRP A 78 -35.99 -15.42 7.83
N LEU A 79 -36.36 -14.36 7.09
CA LEU A 79 -37.75 -14.08 6.72
C LEU A 79 -38.36 -15.22 5.88
N MET A 80 -37.59 -15.76 4.92
CA MET A 80 -38.03 -16.91 4.12
C MET A 80 -38.23 -18.16 4.98
N HIS A 81 -37.35 -18.40 5.95
CA HIS A 81 -37.45 -19.54 6.85
C HIS A 81 -38.61 -19.39 7.85
N SER A 82 -38.77 -18.22 8.47
CA SER A 82 -39.84 -17.91 9.42
C SER A 82 -41.22 -17.76 8.76
N GLY A 83 -41.27 -17.30 7.51
CA GLY A 83 -42.51 -17.26 6.71
C GLY A 83 -43.03 -18.65 6.36
N ILE A 84 -42.14 -19.62 6.11
CA ILE A 84 -42.53 -21.03 5.88
C ILE A 84 -43.07 -21.67 7.18
N SER A 85 -42.57 -21.28 8.35
CA SER A 85 -43.09 -21.77 9.64
C SER A 85 -44.51 -21.29 9.98
N HIS A 86 -44.97 -20.18 9.38
CA HIS A 86 -46.27 -19.60 9.70
C HIS A 86 -47.43 -20.11 8.81
N CYS A 87 -47.14 -20.93 7.80
CA CYS A 87 -48.15 -21.49 6.87
C CYS A 87 -48.74 -22.84 7.32
N ASN A 88 -48.44 -23.31 8.54
CA ASN A 88 -49.00 -24.54 9.09
C ASN A 88 -49.95 -24.23 10.26
N ASN A 89 -51.14 -23.71 9.93
CA ASN A 89 -52.32 -23.75 10.79
C ASN A 89 -53.56 -24.02 9.95
#